data_AF-A0A5A9Z2M6-F1
#
_entry.id   AF-A0A5A9Z2M6-F1
#
_cell.length_a   1.000
_cell.length_b   1.000
_cell.length_c   1.000
_cell.angle_alpha   90.00
_cell.angle_beta   90.00
_cell.angle_gamma   90.00
#
_symmetry.space_group_name_H-M   'P 1'
#
loop_
_entity.id
_entity.type
_entity.pdbx_description
1 polymer ?
#
loop_
_entity_poly.entity_id
_entity_poly.type
_entity_poly.pdbx_seq_one_letter_code
_entity_poly.pdbx_strand_id
1 'polypeptide(L)'
;MKRIIESIVSALALLILAPLLILIAIAIKLDSRGPVFFRQQRVGKDCNLFDVIKFRTMNHREHIDQHAESVIQGGTDSRITRVGRLLRMSSVDELPQLINILNGEMSLVGPRPILPEQMEVVPENRMGRFDVRPGITGLAQVNGRRGLDWMKQLEYDTDYAAHHNLLQDLRIVCRTFIVVLTGSGIYADASKNWRAYRQTATSAAPTLAENLAEEITFMIITNNPVMADQFISAGVNRLFVDMETLGKEERQGHLNTHRASHTPDDVRALRNAIPTASIMTRINPLHDDSIEEIDAIISAGTDYIMLPMFETAEEVDTFLSLVDGRAKTTLLLETPQSLVRIDEILEHYERIDEIHIGLNDLHLGMRLDFMFELLGGGLVDYLANKIRARNIRFGFGGISRIGGNEAAPANLVMGEHVRLGSEMVILSRSFHQQAAIREGQDTHLDIASEIQKLRECERAYRNASAEELEHNRSQLQQSIRVFVKHRRDTSVETA
;
A
#
# COMPACT_ATOMS: atom_id res chain seq x y z
N MET A 1 -2.44 13.22 36.38
CA MET A 1 -1.76 12.51 37.49
C MET A 1 -0.39 11.97 37.10
N LYS A 2 -0.26 11.09 36.09
CA LYS A 2 1.03 10.52 35.61
C LYS A 2 2.15 11.57 35.48
N ARG A 3 1.89 12.66 34.76
CA ARG A 3 2.85 13.74 34.53
C ARG A 3 3.48 14.32 35.80
N ILE A 4 2.68 14.58 36.83
CA ILE A 4 3.15 15.20 38.08
C ILE A 4 4.08 14.22 38.82
N ILE A 5 3.68 12.95 38.88
CA ILE A 5 4.48 11.88 39.49
C ILE A 5 5.82 11.77 38.77
N GLU A 6 5.82 11.73 37.44
CA GLU A 6 7.04 11.63 36.64
C GLU A 6 7.98 12.82 36.82
N SER A 7 7.44 14.04 36.92
CA SER A 7 8.23 15.23 37.20
C SER A 7 8.86 15.18 38.60
N ILE A 8 8.12 14.76 39.63
CA ILE A 8 8.64 14.61 41.00
C ILE A 8 9.73 13.53 41.05
N VAL A 9 9.46 12.36 40.48
CA VAL A 9 10.42 11.24 40.43
C VAL A 9 11.69 11.65 39.69
N SER A 10 11.57 12.35 38.56
CA SER A 10 12.73 12.79 37.77
C SER A 10 13.55 13.85 38.51
N ALA A 11 12.91 14.78 39.21
CA ALA A 11 13.59 15.79 40.02
C ALA A 11 14.36 15.16 41.19
N LEU A 12 13.74 14.22 41.91
CA LEU A 12 14.40 13.48 43.00
C LEU A 12 15.54 12.61 42.48
N ALA A 13 15.33 11.91 41.36
CA ALA A 13 16.38 11.09 40.74
C ALA A 13 17.58 11.96 40.31
N LEU A 14 17.34 13.11 39.69
CA LEU A 14 18.41 14.05 39.32
C LEU A 14 19.16 14.58 40.55
N LEU A 15 18.46 14.90 41.63
CA LEU A 15 19.09 15.36 42.87
C LEU A 15 19.99 14.29 43.50
N ILE A 16 19.48 13.05 43.60
CA ILE A 16 20.22 11.92 44.16
C ILE A 16 21.42 11.54 43.28
N LEU A 17 21.24 11.57 41.96
CA LEU A 17 22.27 11.18 40.99
C LEU A 17 23.24 12.32 40.66
N ALA A 18 22.98 13.56 41.10
CA ALA A 18 23.79 14.72 40.76
C ALA A 18 25.31 14.53 40.99
N PRO A 19 25.78 13.96 42.13
CA PRO A 19 27.20 13.71 42.34
C PRO A 19 27.80 12.78 41.27
N LEU A 20 27.08 11.71 40.91
CA LEU A 20 27.49 10.76 39.88
C LEU A 20 27.50 11.40 38.49
N LEU A 21 26.48 12.19 38.14
CA LEU A 21 26.39 12.89 36.86
C LEU A 21 27.55 13.89 36.68
N ILE A 22 27.97 14.57 37.75
CA ILE A 22 29.14 15.47 37.75
C ILE A 22 30.44 14.68 37.51
N LEU A 23 30.63 13.55 38.19
CA LEU A 23 31.80 12.69 37.98
C LEU A 23 31.88 12.19 36.53
N ILE A 24 30.75 11.77 35.96
CA ILE A 24 30.66 11.36 34.55
C ILE A 24 31.00 12.53 33.62
N ALA A 25 30.48 13.73 33.90
CA ALA A 25 30.78 14.92 33.10
C ALA A 25 32.29 15.24 33.07
N ILE A 26 32.96 15.13 34.23
CA ILE A 26 34.42 15.30 34.33
C ILE A 26 35.13 14.19 33.53
N ALA A 27 34.73 12.93 33.67
CA ALA A 27 35.33 11.81 32.94
C ALA A 27 35.23 11.99 31.41
N ILE A 28 34.07 12.45 30.90
CA ILE A 28 33.88 12.73 29.46
C ILE A 28 34.80 13.85 28.96
N LYS A 29 35.02 14.89 29.77
CA LYS A 29 35.92 16.00 29.44
C LYS A 29 37.39 15.61 29.43
N LEU A 30 37.79 14.68 30.31
CA LEU A 30 39.14 14.15 30.36
C LEU A 30 39.42 13.15 29.23
N ASP A 31 38.39 12.40 28.77
CA ASP A 31 38.54 11.36 27.74
C ASP A 31 38.58 11.93 26.31
N SER A 32 37.89 13.06 26.02
CA SER A 32 37.82 13.62 24.66
C SER A 32 37.45 15.11 24.61
N ARG A 33 37.91 15.83 23.57
CA ARG A 33 37.60 17.26 23.34
C ARG A 33 36.15 17.48 22.90
N GLY A 34 35.50 18.55 23.36
CA GLY A 34 34.14 18.98 22.99
C GLY A 34 33.14 19.03 24.17
N PRO A 35 31.82 19.13 23.93
CA PRO A 35 30.81 19.29 24.98
C PRO A 35 30.54 18.00 25.78
N VAL A 36 30.10 18.14 27.04
CA VAL A 36 29.71 16.98 27.89
C VAL A 36 28.43 16.33 27.37
N PHE A 37 27.44 17.17 27.07
CA PHE A 37 26.15 16.72 26.59
C PHE A 37 26.14 16.67 25.07
N PHE A 38 25.55 15.59 24.56
CA PHE A 38 25.14 15.46 23.18
C PHE A 38 23.65 15.80 23.10
N ARG A 39 23.30 16.67 22.15
CA ARG A 39 21.91 17.05 21.85
C ARG A 39 21.58 16.62 20.43
N GLN A 40 20.39 16.09 20.25
CA GLN A 40 19.92 15.66 18.93
C GLN A 40 18.43 15.86 18.80
N GLN A 41 18.00 16.42 17.67
CA GLN A 41 16.58 16.55 17.38
C GLN A 41 15.92 15.17 17.27
N ARG A 42 14.74 15.09 17.85
CA ARG A 42 13.89 13.91 17.89
C ARG A 42 12.44 14.31 17.73
N VAL A 43 11.65 13.36 17.24
CA VAL A 43 10.20 13.49 17.12
C VAL A 43 9.55 13.06 18.42
N GLY A 44 8.74 13.96 18.98
CA GLY A 44 7.99 13.78 20.22
C GLY A 44 6.50 13.64 19.99
N LYS A 45 5.73 13.97 21.03
CA LYS A 45 4.26 13.91 20.99
C LYS A 45 3.70 14.87 19.94
N ASP A 46 2.64 14.46 19.26
CA ASP A 46 1.93 15.26 18.27
C ASP A 46 2.90 15.70 17.14
N CYS A 47 3.88 14.85 16.82
CA CYS A 47 4.91 15.08 15.80
C CYS A 47 5.86 16.27 16.06
N ASN A 48 5.84 16.86 17.26
CA ASN A 48 6.67 18.02 17.57
C ASN A 48 8.14 17.65 17.78
N LEU A 49 9.05 18.47 17.25
CA LEU A 49 10.48 18.28 17.41
C LEU A 49 10.97 18.77 18.78
N PHE A 50 11.88 18.02 19.40
CA PHE A 50 12.58 18.42 20.62
C PHE A 50 14.03 17.90 20.65
N ASP A 51 14.87 18.50 21.48
CA ASP A 51 16.27 18.07 21.64
C ASP A 51 16.41 17.04 22.76
N VAL A 52 16.71 15.80 22.41
CA VAL A 52 17.06 14.79 23.43
C VAL A 52 18.44 15.09 24.02
N ILE A 53 18.56 15.05 25.34
CA ILE A 53 19.81 15.31 26.04
C ILE A 53 20.43 13.99 26.49
N LYS A 54 21.67 13.72 26.09
CA LYS A 54 22.43 12.55 26.52
C LYS A 54 23.85 12.93 26.91
N PHE A 55 24.53 12.06 27.64
CA PHE A 55 25.99 12.17 27.73
C PHE A 55 26.62 11.82 26.39
N ARG A 56 27.65 12.57 26.03
CA ARG A 56 28.42 12.31 24.83
C ARG A 56 29.24 11.03 25.02
N THR A 57 29.03 10.06 24.13
CA THR A 57 29.71 8.77 24.13
C THR A 57 30.61 8.56 22.90
N MET A 58 30.62 9.51 21.97
CA MET A 58 31.39 9.48 20.73
C MET A 58 32.23 10.74 20.58
N ASN A 59 33.32 10.66 19.80
CA ASN A 59 34.12 11.82 19.42
C ASN A 59 33.23 12.89 18.78
N HIS A 60 33.45 14.16 19.16
CA HIS A 60 32.64 15.27 18.66
C HIS A 60 32.87 15.47 17.16
N ARG A 61 31.76 15.64 16.42
CA ARG A 61 31.72 15.93 14.99
C ARG A 61 30.73 17.07 14.77
N GLU A 62 31.06 18.02 13.91
CA GLU A 62 30.23 19.19 13.63
C GLU A 62 29.07 18.86 12.67
N HIS A 63 29.29 17.96 11.71
CA HIS A 63 28.28 17.54 10.74
C HIS A 63 28.16 16.02 10.70
N ILE A 64 26.93 15.51 10.79
CA ILE A 64 26.59 14.08 10.67
C ILE A 64 25.39 13.98 9.74
N ASP A 65 25.59 13.41 8.56
CA ASP A 65 24.51 13.02 7.67
C ASP A 65 23.87 11.72 8.19
N GLN A 66 22.64 11.82 8.70
CA GLN A 66 21.91 10.69 9.24
C GLN A 66 21.45 9.70 8.16
N HIS A 67 21.32 10.12 6.90
CA HIS A 67 20.94 9.24 5.80
C HIS A 67 22.16 8.44 5.29
N ALA A 68 23.35 9.05 5.29
CA ALA A 68 24.59 8.43 4.79
C ALA A 68 25.46 7.75 5.86
N GLU A 69 25.10 7.82 7.15
CA GLU A 69 25.92 7.25 8.22
C GLU A 69 25.93 5.71 8.18
N SER A 70 27.13 5.12 8.02
CA SER A 70 27.31 3.68 8.01
C SER A 70 27.05 3.04 9.37
N VAL A 71 26.26 1.96 9.36
CA VAL A 71 26.07 1.09 10.53
C VAL A 71 27.31 0.21 10.65
N ILE A 72 28.14 0.47 11.65
CA ILE A 72 29.34 -0.34 11.91
C ILE A 72 28.89 -1.69 12.45
N GLN A 73 29.02 -2.73 11.64
CA GLN A 73 28.81 -4.13 12.02
C GLN A 73 30.07 -4.67 12.70
N GLY A 74 29.89 -5.46 13.77
CA GLY A 74 30.92 -6.36 14.32
C GLY A 74 32.28 -5.71 14.61
N GLY A 75 32.47 -5.18 15.81
CA GLY A 75 33.77 -4.69 16.27
C GLY A 75 33.68 -3.48 17.19
N THR A 76 34.84 -2.96 17.59
CA THR A 76 34.94 -1.70 18.34
C THR A 76 34.77 -0.51 17.41
N ASP A 77 33.58 0.11 17.43
CA ASP A 77 33.33 1.38 16.74
C ASP A 77 34.35 2.43 17.20
N SER A 78 35.24 2.83 16.27
CA SER A 78 36.35 3.75 16.50
C SER A 78 35.90 5.18 16.85
N ARG A 79 34.61 5.49 16.65
CA ARG A 79 34.01 6.77 17.02
C ARG A 79 33.70 6.84 18.51
N ILE A 80 33.52 5.70 19.18
CA ILE A 80 33.13 5.62 20.59
C ILE A 80 34.36 5.83 21.49
N THR A 81 34.25 6.74 22.45
CA THR A 81 35.35 7.00 23.39
C THR A 81 35.45 5.90 24.46
N ARG A 82 36.52 5.88 25.26
CA ARG A 82 36.72 4.83 26.27
C ARG A 82 35.65 4.90 27.36
N VAL A 83 35.41 6.11 27.87
CA VAL A 83 34.32 6.40 28.81
C VAL A 83 32.96 6.16 28.15
N GLY A 84 32.81 6.59 26.89
CA GLY A 84 31.58 6.41 26.13
C GLY A 84 31.15 4.96 25.99
N ARG A 85 32.10 4.03 25.88
CA ARG A 85 31.83 2.59 25.83
C ARG A 85 31.19 2.08 27.12
N LEU A 86 31.73 2.46 28.27
CA LEU A 86 31.19 2.07 29.58
C LEU A 86 29.79 2.66 29.81
N LEU A 87 29.60 3.92 29.42
CA LEU A 87 28.29 4.59 29.54
C LEU A 87 27.22 3.91 28.69
N ARG A 88 27.54 3.51 27.45
CA ARG A 88 26.60 2.79 26.57
C ARG A 88 26.26 1.39 27.08
N MET A 89 27.23 0.67 27.64
CA MET A 89 27.00 -0.67 28.21
C MET A 89 26.05 -0.62 29.41
N SER A 90 26.20 0.41 30.26
CA SER A 90 25.37 0.61 31.44
C SER A 90 24.08 1.40 31.17
N SER A 91 23.89 1.93 29.96
CA SER A 91 22.79 2.85 29.59
C SER A 91 22.74 4.14 30.41
N VAL A 92 23.81 4.45 31.13
CA VAL A 92 23.94 5.65 31.98
C VAL A 92 24.05 6.91 31.12
N ASP A 93 24.42 6.78 29.84
CA ASP A 93 24.42 7.89 28.90
C ASP A 93 23.05 8.54 28.68
N GLU A 94 21.97 7.82 28.99
CA GLU A 94 20.60 8.28 28.81
C GLU A 94 20.02 9.02 30.03
N LEU A 95 20.69 9.01 31.20
CA LEU A 95 20.20 9.68 32.42
C LEU A 95 19.93 11.18 32.27
N PRO A 96 20.67 11.97 31.47
CA PRO A 96 20.34 13.39 31.26
C PRO A 96 18.95 13.63 30.65
N GLN A 97 18.31 12.61 30.06
CA GLN A 97 16.93 12.70 29.55
C GLN A 97 15.89 12.93 30.67
N LEU A 98 16.24 12.71 31.94
CA LEU A 98 15.39 13.12 33.07
C LEU A 98 15.09 14.62 33.03
N ILE A 99 15.98 15.45 32.46
CA ILE A 99 15.75 16.88 32.22
C ILE A 99 14.64 17.07 31.17
N ASN A 100 14.65 16.29 30.09
CA ASN A 100 13.58 16.31 29.08
C ASN A 100 12.21 15.90 29.69
N ILE A 101 12.22 14.98 30.66
CA ILE A 101 11.02 14.66 31.43
C ILE A 101 10.57 15.87 32.24
N LEU A 102 11.45 16.58 32.95
CA LEU A 102 11.06 17.80 33.66
C LEU A 102 10.46 18.86 32.73
N ASN A 103 11.02 19.01 31.53
CA ASN A 103 10.59 20.02 30.55
C ASN A 103 9.25 19.75 29.86
N GLY A 104 8.74 18.51 29.87
CA GLY A 104 7.46 18.20 29.20
C GLY A 104 7.57 17.43 27.91
N GLU A 105 8.80 17.21 27.45
CA GLU A 105 9.11 16.63 26.16
C GLU A 105 9.05 15.10 26.20
N MET A 106 9.42 14.50 27.35
CA MET A 106 9.46 13.05 27.55
C MET A 106 8.66 12.59 28.76
N SER A 107 8.48 11.26 28.84
CA SER A 107 7.87 10.50 29.94
C SER A 107 8.88 9.44 30.43
N LEU A 108 8.64 8.81 31.59
CA LEU A 108 9.49 7.71 32.04
C LEU A 108 9.26 6.48 31.16
N VAL A 109 7.99 6.21 30.86
CA VAL A 109 7.55 5.09 30.02
C VAL A 109 6.83 5.62 28.79
N GLY A 110 7.29 5.21 27.61
CA GLY A 110 6.78 5.66 26.32
C GLY A 110 7.55 5.10 25.14
N PRO A 111 7.04 5.26 23.90
CA PRO A 111 7.76 4.91 22.69
C PRO A 111 9.13 5.57 22.66
N ARG A 112 10.15 4.90 22.12
CA ARG A 112 11.49 5.52 22.03
C ARG A 112 11.43 6.73 21.08
N PRO A 113 12.02 7.88 21.42
CA PRO A 113 12.05 9.01 20.49
C PRO A 113 12.88 8.66 19.25
N ILE A 114 12.29 8.83 18.07
CA ILE A 114 12.93 8.55 16.78
C ILE A 114 13.47 9.82 16.14
N LEU A 115 14.42 9.64 15.21
CA LEU A 115 14.96 10.70 14.36
C LEU A 115 13.88 11.30 13.46
N PRO A 116 13.97 12.59 13.07
CA PRO A 116 13.13 13.17 12.02
C PRO A 116 13.16 12.35 10.72
N GLU A 117 14.34 11.88 10.31
CA GLU A 117 14.53 11.08 9.10
C GLU A 117 13.86 9.70 9.19
N GLN A 118 13.71 9.17 10.41
CA GLN A 118 12.99 7.91 10.64
C GLN A 118 11.47 8.10 10.53
N MET A 119 10.97 9.31 10.77
CA MET A 119 9.55 9.63 10.67
C MET A 119 9.05 9.53 9.23
N GLU A 120 9.89 9.88 8.25
CA GLU A 120 9.59 9.80 6.81
C GLU A 120 9.12 8.40 6.37
N VAL A 121 9.54 7.37 7.10
CA VAL A 121 9.26 5.96 6.78
C VAL A 121 8.35 5.28 7.81
N VAL A 122 7.70 6.05 8.70
CA VAL A 122 6.66 5.52 9.58
C VAL A 122 5.37 5.39 8.76
N PRO A 123 4.79 4.20 8.60
CA PRO A 123 3.52 4.04 7.91
C PRO A 123 2.38 4.78 8.61
N GLU A 124 1.39 5.27 7.86
CA GLU A 124 0.27 6.04 8.41
C GLU A 124 -0.47 5.30 9.54
N ASN A 125 -0.69 4.00 9.40
CA ASN A 125 -1.34 3.17 10.42
C ASN A 125 -0.50 2.99 11.70
N ARG A 126 0.77 3.42 11.72
CA ARG A 126 1.66 3.42 12.88
C ARG A 126 1.87 4.81 13.47
N MET A 127 1.32 5.87 12.86
CA MET A 127 1.45 7.26 13.34
C MET A 127 0.88 7.48 14.74
N GLY A 128 -0.07 6.65 15.19
CA GLY A 128 -0.60 6.67 16.56
C GLY A 128 0.46 6.50 17.65
N ARG A 129 1.69 6.07 17.32
CA ARG A 129 2.84 6.10 18.24
C ARG A 129 3.12 7.51 18.81
N PHE A 130 2.77 8.57 18.06
CA PHE A 130 3.06 9.95 18.41
C PHE A 130 1.97 10.58 19.29
N ASP A 131 0.90 9.85 19.61
CA ASP A 131 -0.21 10.34 20.46
C ASP A 131 0.20 10.48 21.93
N VAL A 132 1.30 9.82 22.32
CA VAL A 132 1.86 9.84 23.67
C VAL A 132 3.28 10.40 23.68
N ARG A 133 3.72 10.90 24.84
CA ARG A 133 5.09 11.39 24.98
C ARG A 133 6.09 10.22 24.84
N PRO A 134 7.22 10.43 24.16
CA PRO A 134 8.27 9.43 24.10
C PRO A 134 8.86 9.14 25.49
N GLY A 135 9.37 7.93 25.67
CA GLY A 135 9.87 7.42 26.95
C GLY A 135 11.37 7.15 26.94
N ILE A 136 11.98 7.22 28.14
CA ILE A 136 13.32 6.66 28.37
C ILE A 136 13.29 5.14 28.16
N THR A 137 12.29 4.49 28.75
CA THR A 137 11.97 3.08 28.50
C THR A 137 10.57 2.93 27.91
N GLY A 138 10.23 1.74 27.41
CA GLY A 138 8.99 1.48 26.70
C GLY A 138 8.83 0.01 26.36
N LEU A 139 7.67 -0.32 25.78
CA LEU A 139 7.29 -1.70 25.48
C LEU A 139 8.25 -2.36 24.48
N ALA A 140 8.67 -1.65 23.43
CA ALA A 140 9.67 -2.12 22.49
C ALA A 140 11.03 -2.36 23.18
N GLN A 141 11.45 -1.44 24.05
CA GLN A 141 12.73 -1.51 24.75
C GLN A 141 12.84 -2.76 25.63
N VAL A 142 11.76 -3.19 26.27
CA VAL A 142 11.78 -4.38 27.15
C VAL A 142 11.58 -5.71 26.42
N ASN A 143 10.99 -5.71 25.22
CA ASN A 143 10.71 -6.93 24.46
C ASN A 143 11.77 -7.27 23.39
N GLY A 144 12.72 -6.39 23.10
CA GLY A 144 13.85 -6.75 22.24
C GLY A 144 14.97 -5.71 22.04
N ARG A 145 14.92 -4.56 22.73
CA ARG A 145 15.92 -3.47 22.64
C ARG A 145 16.29 -3.14 21.18
N ARG A 146 17.56 -3.37 20.80
CA ARG A 146 18.12 -3.06 19.48
C ARG A 146 18.06 -4.26 18.51
N GLY A 147 17.57 -5.41 18.97
CA GLY A 147 17.40 -6.61 18.15
C GLY A 147 16.03 -6.71 17.46
N LEU A 148 15.11 -5.78 17.76
CA LEU A 148 13.82 -5.71 17.08
C LEU A 148 13.99 -5.20 15.66
N ASP A 149 13.20 -5.79 14.76
CA ASP A 149 12.95 -5.22 13.45
C ASP A 149 12.20 -3.88 13.56
N TRP A 150 12.43 -2.98 12.59
CA TRP A 150 11.81 -1.67 12.54
C TRP A 150 10.28 -1.73 12.68
N MET A 151 9.62 -2.60 11.91
CA MET A 151 8.16 -2.71 11.95
C MET A 151 7.66 -3.28 13.27
N LYS A 152 8.39 -4.26 13.83
CA LYS A 152 8.06 -4.80 15.16
C LYS A 152 8.23 -3.75 16.25
N GLN A 153 9.22 -2.87 16.12
CA GLN A 153 9.39 -1.74 17.05
C GLN A 153 8.20 -0.77 16.94
N LEU A 154 7.80 -0.39 15.73
CA LEU A 154 6.63 0.47 15.50
C LEU A 154 5.35 -0.17 16.06
N GLU A 155 5.18 -1.47 15.91
CA GLU A 155 4.04 -2.22 16.43
C GLU A 155 3.92 -2.12 17.95
N TYR A 156 5.01 -2.38 18.69
CA TYR A 156 5.03 -2.21 20.14
C TYR A 156 4.82 -0.75 20.58
N ASP A 157 5.37 0.20 19.81
CA ASP A 157 5.23 1.62 20.09
C ASP A 157 3.76 2.08 19.94
N THR A 158 3.07 1.66 18.87
CA THR A 158 1.64 1.95 18.64
C THR A 158 0.74 1.22 19.64
N ASP A 159 1.02 -0.06 19.95
CA ASP A 159 0.25 -0.84 20.93
C ASP A 159 0.33 -0.21 22.33
N TYR A 160 1.51 0.22 22.75
CA TYR A 160 1.66 0.97 23.99
C TYR A 160 0.87 2.28 23.95
N ALA A 161 0.96 3.06 22.87
CA ALA A 161 0.23 4.32 22.77
C ALA A 161 -1.29 4.12 22.94
N ALA A 162 -1.85 3.09 22.31
CA ALA A 162 -3.27 2.75 22.37
C ALA A 162 -3.73 2.22 23.74
N HIS A 163 -2.91 1.44 24.45
CA HIS A 163 -3.35 0.67 25.62
C HIS A 163 -2.68 1.05 26.95
N HIS A 164 -1.84 2.10 26.97
CA HIS A 164 -1.07 2.46 28.16
C HIS A 164 -1.93 2.73 29.39
N ASN A 165 -1.53 2.12 30.49
CA ASN A 165 -2.08 2.38 31.82
C ASN A 165 -0.98 2.22 32.89
N LEU A 166 -1.27 2.67 34.10
CA LEU A 166 -0.28 2.70 35.20
C LEU A 166 0.28 1.31 35.53
N LEU A 167 -0.52 0.25 35.40
CA LEU A 167 -0.06 -1.12 35.66
C LEU A 167 0.91 -1.59 34.57
N GLN A 168 0.63 -1.27 33.30
CA GLN A 168 1.55 -1.55 32.19
C GLN A 168 2.85 -0.77 32.34
N ASP A 169 2.80 0.50 32.74
CA ASP A 169 3.98 1.32 33.04
C ASP A 169 4.86 0.67 34.10
N LEU A 170 4.26 0.24 35.22
CA LEU A 170 4.99 -0.41 36.30
C LEU A 170 5.65 -1.72 35.83
N ARG A 171 4.94 -2.54 35.05
CA ARG A 171 5.50 -3.77 34.46
C ARG A 171 6.69 -3.48 33.55
N ILE A 172 6.60 -2.44 32.71
CA ILE A 172 7.69 -2.04 31.82
C ILE A 172 8.89 -1.56 32.64
N VAL A 173 8.68 -0.74 33.68
CA VAL A 173 9.76 -0.30 34.58
C VAL A 173 10.46 -1.50 35.24
N CYS A 174 9.71 -2.45 35.81
CA CYS A 174 10.29 -3.66 36.42
C CYS A 174 11.09 -4.50 35.40
N ARG A 175 10.55 -4.72 34.20
CA ARG A 175 11.28 -5.43 33.14
C ARG A 175 12.52 -4.68 32.68
N THR A 176 12.48 -3.35 32.68
CA THR A 176 13.63 -2.51 32.30
C THR A 176 14.83 -2.79 33.21
N PHE A 177 14.61 -2.90 34.53
CA PHE A 177 15.69 -3.25 35.46
C PHE A 177 16.33 -4.61 35.15
N ILE A 178 15.51 -5.63 34.85
CA ILE A 178 15.98 -6.96 34.48
C ILE A 178 16.84 -6.88 33.21
N VAL A 179 16.33 -6.23 32.16
CA VAL A 179 17.01 -6.12 30.86
C VAL A 179 18.32 -5.31 30.93
N VAL A 180 18.38 -4.28 31.79
CA VAL A 180 19.62 -3.52 32.05
C VAL A 180 20.67 -4.39 32.75
N LEU A 181 20.27 -5.20 33.75
CA LEU A 181 21.18 -6.06 34.50
C LEU A 181 21.72 -7.24 33.68
N THR A 182 20.91 -7.83 32.79
CA THR A 182 21.33 -8.99 31.98
C THR A 182 22.17 -8.63 30.75
N GLY A 183 22.28 -7.33 30.40
CA GLY A 183 23.07 -6.88 29.24
C GLY A 183 22.57 -7.42 27.89
N SER A 184 21.36 -7.98 27.81
CA SER A 184 20.85 -8.63 26.61
C SER A 184 20.50 -7.60 25.50
N GLY A 185 20.78 -7.94 24.24
CA GLY A 185 20.34 -7.15 23.06
C GLY A 185 21.12 -5.86 22.76
N ILE A 186 22.42 -5.78 23.07
CA ILE A 186 23.26 -4.58 22.87
C ILE A 186 23.63 -4.36 21.38
N TYR A 187 23.72 -5.44 20.61
CA TYR A 187 24.08 -5.41 19.18
C TYR A 187 22.86 -5.71 18.31
N ALA A 188 22.66 -4.86 17.29
CA ALA A 188 21.58 -4.98 16.31
C ALA A 188 22.07 -5.74 15.08
N ASP A 189 21.16 -6.46 14.44
CA ASP A 189 21.34 -6.92 13.06
C ASP A 189 21.11 -5.72 12.12
N ALA A 190 22.10 -5.39 11.29
CA ALA A 190 22.02 -4.24 10.40
C ALA A 190 20.98 -4.42 9.29
N SER A 191 20.54 -5.65 9.01
CA SER A 191 19.49 -5.94 8.03
C SER A 191 18.08 -5.60 8.54
N LYS A 192 17.89 -5.35 9.84
CA LYS A 192 16.57 -5.18 10.48
C LYS A 192 16.27 -3.74 10.93
N ASN A 193 17.06 -2.77 10.49
CA ASN A 193 16.93 -1.38 10.93
C ASN A 193 16.08 -0.54 9.96
N TRP A 194 15.69 0.66 10.40
CA TRP A 194 14.86 1.57 9.60
C TRP A 194 15.46 1.97 8.25
N ARG A 195 16.79 1.92 8.06
CA ARG A 195 17.44 2.21 6.77
C ARG A 195 17.30 1.05 5.81
N ALA A 196 17.42 -0.18 6.30
CA ALA A 196 17.09 -1.38 5.54
C ALA A 196 15.60 -1.38 5.19
N TYR A 197 14.72 -1.06 6.15
CA TYR A 197 13.30 -0.86 5.90
C TYR A 197 13.02 0.26 4.89
N ARG A 198 13.72 1.40 4.98
CA ARG A 198 13.62 2.49 3.99
C ARG A 198 14.00 1.98 2.61
N GLN A 199 15.10 1.26 2.48
CA GLN A 199 15.52 0.69 1.19
C GLN A 199 14.50 -0.31 0.66
N THR A 200 13.95 -1.19 1.50
CA THR A 200 12.88 -2.12 1.10
C THR A 200 11.57 -1.39 0.81
N ALA A 201 11.21 -0.35 1.55
CA ALA A 201 10.02 0.46 1.31
C ALA A 201 10.18 1.32 0.06
N THR A 202 11.39 1.80 -0.25
CA THR A 202 11.71 2.51 -1.50
C THR A 202 11.87 1.54 -2.68
N SER A 203 12.17 0.26 -2.45
CA SER A 203 12.26 -0.77 -3.49
C SER A 203 10.98 -1.63 -3.66
N ALA A 204 10.05 -1.58 -2.70
CA ALA A 204 8.81 -2.35 -2.67
C ALA A 204 7.54 -1.48 -2.53
N ALA A 205 7.68 -0.16 -2.48
CA ALA A 205 6.56 0.76 -2.66
C ALA A 205 7.02 1.92 -3.56
N PRO A 206 6.40 2.11 -4.74
CA PRO A 206 6.51 3.37 -5.42
C PRO A 206 5.94 4.45 -4.49
N THR A 207 6.66 5.55 -4.33
CA THR A 207 6.17 6.73 -3.61
C THR A 207 4.83 7.20 -4.22
N LEU A 208 4.00 7.92 -3.46
CA LEU A 208 2.77 8.53 -3.99
C LEU A 208 3.03 9.43 -5.21
N ALA A 209 4.27 9.96 -5.35
CA ALA A 209 4.76 10.69 -6.51
C ALA A 209 5.19 9.79 -7.69
N GLU A 210 5.61 8.55 -7.43
CA GLU A 210 5.90 7.53 -8.45
C GLU A 210 4.65 6.75 -8.89
N ASN A 211 3.64 6.60 -8.03
CA ASN A 211 2.31 6.11 -8.44
C ASN A 211 1.59 7.10 -9.37
N LEU A 212 1.98 8.38 -9.34
CA LEU A 212 1.60 9.35 -10.35
C LEU A 212 2.39 9.19 -11.67
N ALA A 213 3.47 8.40 -11.69
CA ALA A 213 4.42 8.26 -12.81
C ALA A 213 4.26 7.00 -13.67
N GLU A 214 3.58 5.94 -13.22
CA GLU A 214 3.23 4.81 -14.10
C GLU A 214 1.88 5.06 -14.80
N GLU A 215 1.88 5.02 -16.14
CA GLU A 215 0.67 5.09 -16.96
C GLU A 215 -0.30 3.94 -16.62
N ILE A 216 -1.60 4.17 -16.73
CA ILE A 216 -2.63 3.16 -16.49
C ILE A 216 -2.38 1.97 -17.43
N THR A 217 -2.35 0.76 -16.88
CA THR A 217 -2.24 -0.47 -17.67
C THR A 217 -3.51 -0.69 -18.47
N PHE A 218 -3.40 -0.52 -19.78
CA PHE A 218 -4.47 -0.85 -20.72
C PHE A 218 -4.42 -2.34 -21.03
N MET A 219 -5.57 -3.00 -20.83
CA MET A 219 -5.75 -4.42 -21.06
C MET A 219 -6.74 -4.63 -22.21
N ILE A 220 -6.46 -5.54 -23.15
CA ILE A 220 -7.38 -5.84 -24.26
C ILE A 220 -7.66 -7.33 -24.35
N ILE A 221 -8.93 -7.70 -24.54
CA ILE A 221 -9.30 -9.10 -24.72
C ILE A 221 -9.02 -9.53 -26.16
N THR A 222 -8.16 -10.51 -26.39
CA THR A 222 -7.90 -11.05 -27.74
C THR A 222 -7.28 -12.43 -27.65
N ASN A 223 -7.62 -13.32 -28.58
CA ASN A 223 -6.91 -14.59 -28.83
C ASN A 223 -6.20 -14.62 -30.19
N ASN A 224 -6.29 -13.55 -30.98
CA ASN A 224 -5.70 -13.48 -32.31
C ASN A 224 -4.28 -12.87 -32.23
N PRO A 225 -3.22 -13.63 -32.56
CA PRO A 225 -1.84 -13.14 -32.49
C PRO A 225 -1.55 -11.91 -33.36
N VAL A 226 -2.18 -11.80 -34.53
CA VAL A 226 -1.98 -10.66 -35.43
C VAL A 226 -2.58 -9.39 -34.83
N MET A 227 -3.80 -9.49 -34.27
CA MET A 227 -4.43 -8.36 -33.58
C MET A 227 -3.67 -8.00 -32.30
N ALA A 228 -3.18 -9.00 -31.57
CA ALA A 228 -2.41 -8.80 -30.35
C ALA A 228 -1.14 -7.97 -30.62
N ASP A 229 -0.41 -8.25 -31.70
CA ASP A 229 0.78 -7.50 -32.10
C ASP A 229 0.45 -6.04 -32.42
N GLN A 230 -0.68 -5.80 -33.11
CA GLN A 230 -1.16 -4.45 -33.38
C GLN A 230 -1.49 -3.68 -32.09
N PHE A 231 -2.14 -4.31 -31.11
CA PHE A 231 -2.46 -3.68 -29.83
C PHE A 231 -1.21 -3.36 -29.01
N ILE A 232 -0.27 -4.31 -28.90
CA ILE A 232 1.00 -4.08 -28.19
C ILE A 232 1.78 -2.95 -28.86
N SER A 233 1.88 -2.97 -30.20
CA SER A 233 2.53 -1.91 -30.98
C SER A 233 1.86 -0.54 -30.82
N ALA A 234 0.54 -0.52 -30.59
CA ALA A 234 -0.23 0.69 -30.31
C ALA A 234 -0.09 1.21 -28.87
N GLY A 235 0.60 0.50 -27.98
CA GLY A 235 0.81 0.91 -26.58
C GLY A 235 -0.16 0.30 -25.56
N VAL A 236 -0.86 -0.77 -25.92
CA VAL A 236 -1.59 -1.62 -24.96
C VAL A 236 -0.57 -2.42 -24.14
N ASN A 237 -0.76 -2.48 -22.82
CA ASN A 237 0.24 -3.04 -21.91
C ASN A 237 0.07 -4.55 -21.70
N ARG A 238 -1.17 -5.05 -21.73
CA ARG A 238 -1.49 -6.43 -21.34
C ARG A 238 -2.54 -7.05 -22.26
N LEU A 239 -2.27 -8.27 -22.71
CA LEU A 239 -3.22 -9.10 -23.44
C LEU A 239 -4.06 -9.89 -22.45
N PHE A 240 -5.36 -9.99 -22.71
CA PHE A 240 -6.31 -10.66 -21.84
C PHE A 240 -7.01 -11.79 -22.60
N VAL A 241 -6.87 -13.01 -22.11
CA VAL A 241 -7.54 -14.21 -22.61
C VAL A 241 -8.72 -14.56 -21.69
N ASP A 242 -9.94 -14.59 -22.24
CA ASP A 242 -11.16 -14.91 -21.49
C ASP A 242 -11.58 -16.38 -21.71
N MET A 243 -11.36 -17.24 -20.72
CA MET A 243 -11.77 -18.65 -20.74
C MET A 243 -13.09 -18.89 -19.98
N GLU A 244 -13.65 -17.86 -19.34
CA GLU A 244 -14.87 -18.01 -18.54
C GLU A 244 -16.06 -18.39 -19.43
N THR A 245 -16.62 -19.57 -19.16
CA THR A 245 -17.81 -20.13 -19.81
C THR A 245 -18.88 -20.57 -18.81
N LEU A 246 -18.50 -21.05 -17.63
CA LEU A 246 -19.42 -21.61 -16.64
C LEU A 246 -20.40 -20.57 -16.07
N GLY A 247 -21.70 -20.83 -16.25
CA GLY A 247 -22.81 -19.99 -15.78
C GLY A 247 -22.99 -18.65 -16.53
N LYS A 248 -22.17 -18.38 -17.55
CA LYS A 248 -22.23 -17.14 -18.34
C LYS A 248 -23.54 -17.01 -19.12
N GLU A 249 -24.05 -18.12 -19.68
CA GLU A 249 -25.30 -18.13 -20.44
C GLU A 249 -26.53 -17.83 -19.56
N GLU A 250 -26.59 -18.37 -18.34
CA GLU A 250 -27.71 -18.11 -17.41
C GLU A 250 -27.73 -16.65 -16.93
N ARG A 251 -26.55 -16.06 -16.68
CA ARG A 251 -26.40 -14.68 -16.20
C ARG A 251 -26.60 -13.64 -17.30
N GLN A 252 -26.09 -13.91 -18.50
CA GLN A 252 -25.93 -12.89 -19.56
C GLN A 252 -26.60 -13.27 -20.89
N GLY A 253 -27.36 -14.36 -20.96
CA GLY A 253 -27.99 -14.86 -22.20
C GLY A 253 -28.97 -13.87 -22.88
N HIS A 254 -29.42 -12.85 -22.15
CA HIS A 254 -30.30 -11.78 -22.62
C HIS A 254 -29.55 -10.60 -23.27
N LEU A 255 -28.22 -10.55 -23.12
CA LEU A 255 -27.36 -9.47 -23.63
C LEU A 255 -26.61 -9.97 -24.88
N ASN A 256 -26.28 -9.08 -25.82
CA ASN A 256 -25.44 -9.36 -26.99
C ASN A 256 -23.97 -9.64 -26.57
N THR A 257 -23.73 -10.71 -25.81
CA THR A 257 -22.41 -11.10 -25.32
C THR A 257 -21.73 -12.01 -26.34
N HIS A 258 -20.47 -11.68 -26.67
CA HIS A 258 -19.68 -12.40 -27.65
C HIS A 258 -19.31 -13.78 -27.10
N ARG A 259 -19.69 -14.82 -27.86
CA ARG A 259 -19.35 -16.22 -27.63
C ARG A 259 -18.00 -16.52 -28.28
N ALA A 260 -16.92 -16.35 -27.53
CA ALA A 260 -15.66 -17.03 -27.84
C ALA A 260 -15.03 -17.43 -26.51
N SER A 261 -15.12 -18.71 -26.19
CA SER A 261 -14.37 -19.34 -25.11
C SER A 261 -12.95 -19.51 -25.61
N HIS A 262 -12.03 -18.67 -25.15
CA HIS A 262 -10.62 -18.92 -25.41
C HIS A 262 -10.18 -20.19 -24.68
N THR A 263 -9.04 -20.71 -25.08
CA THR A 263 -8.49 -21.99 -24.61
C THR A 263 -7.04 -21.79 -24.14
N PRO A 264 -6.47 -22.76 -23.39
CA PRO A 264 -5.03 -22.75 -23.10
C PRO A 264 -4.15 -22.74 -24.36
N ASP A 265 -4.65 -23.27 -25.49
CA ASP A 265 -3.95 -23.23 -26.77
C ASP A 265 -3.87 -21.82 -27.34
N ASP A 266 -4.89 -20.98 -27.12
CA ASP A 266 -4.87 -19.56 -27.47
C ASP A 266 -3.79 -18.81 -26.66
N VAL A 267 -3.68 -19.09 -25.36
CA VAL A 267 -2.60 -18.54 -24.50
C VAL A 267 -1.23 -18.90 -25.08
N ARG A 268 -1.04 -20.17 -25.46
CA ARG A 268 0.23 -20.65 -26.03
C ARG A 268 0.51 -20.01 -27.39
N ALA A 269 -0.51 -19.82 -28.22
CA ALA A 269 -0.37 -19.16 -29.52
C ALA A 269 0.07 -17.69 -29.34
N LEU A 270 -0.54 -16.96 -28.39
CA LEU A 270 -0.15 -15.59 -28.07
C LEU A 270 1.28 -15.52 -27.50
N ARG A 271 1.62 -16.37 -26.53
CA ARG A 271 2.97 -16.41 -25.94
C ARG A 271 4.04 -16.70 -26.99
N ASN A 272 3.77 -17.61 -27.92
CA ASN A 272 4.71 -17.93 -29.00
C ASN A 272 4.88 -16.77 -29.99
N ALA A 273 3.78 -16.07 -30.31
CA ALA A 273 3.82 -14.96 -31.24
C ALA A 273 4.46 -13.69 -30.64
N ILE A 274 4.23 -13.44 -29.34
CA ILE A 274 4.67 -12.23 -28.66
C ILE A 274 5.30 -12.60 -27.30
N PRO A 275 6.55 -13.11 -27.29
CA PRO A 275 7.18 -13.66 -26.08
C PRO A 275 7.32 -12.67 -24.92
N THR A 276 7.36 -11.37 -25.21
CA THR A 276 7.54 -10.31 -24.21
C THR A 276 6.22 -9.68 -23.74
N ALA A 277 5.07 -10.04 -24.34
CA ALA A 277 3.79 -9.49 -23.92
C ALA A 277 3.43 -9.98 -22.51
N SER A 278 2.83 -9.11 -21.70
CA SER A 278 2.16 -9.53 -20.48
C SER A 278 0.81 -10.15 -20.85
N ILE A 279 0.59 -11.40 -20.45
CA ILE A 279 -0.63 -12.16 -20.74
C ILE A 279 -1.36 -12.45 -19.43
N MET A 280 -2.63 -12.09 -19.39
CA MET A 280 -3.56 -12.42 -18.32
C MET A 280 -4.61 -13.38 -18.84
N THR A 281 -4.99 -14.37 -18.03
CA THR A 281 -6.05 -15.31 -18.34
C THR A 281 -7.12 -15.29 -17.25
N ARG A 282 -8.37 -15.06 -17.63
CA ARG A 282 -9.51 -15.25 -16.72
C ARG A 282 -10.00 -16.67 -16.84
N ILE A 283 -9.94 -17.39 -15.73
CA ILE A 283 -10.40 -18.76 -15.58
C ILE A 283 -11.90 -18.81 -15.34
N ASN A 284 -12.47 -20.01 -15.23
CA ASN A 284 -13.82 -20.17 -14.72
C ASN A 284 -13.89 -19.89 -13.20
N PRO A 285 -15.08 -19.59 -12.65
CA PRO A 285 -15.27 -19.60 -11.20
C PRO A 285 -14.84 -20.95 -10.63
N LEU A 286 -14.31 -21.00 -9.41
CA LEU A 286 -13.77 -22.25 -8.84
C LEU A 286 -14.75 -23.42 -8.96
N HIS A 287 -14.21 -24.54 -9.42
CA HIS A 287 -14.89 -25.80 -9.71
C HIS A 287 -13.92 -26.98 -9.51
N ASP A 288 -14.42 -28.22 -9.57
CA ASP A 288 -13.68 -29.43 -9.23
C ASP A 288 -12.38 -29.61 -10.05
N ASP A 289 -12.34 -29.15 -11.30
CA ASP A 289 -11.18 -29.27 -12.20
C ASP A 289 -10.33 -27.97 -12.27
N SER A 290 -10.43 -27.09 -11.26
CA SER A 290 -9.74 -25.79 -11.29
C SER A 290 -8.23 -25.92 -11.26
N ILE A 291 -7.69 -26.96 -10.63
CA ILE A 291 -6.23 -27.17 -10.59
C ILE A 291 -5.69 -27.53 -11.98
N GLU A 292 -6.40 -28.39 -12.72
CA GLU A 292 -6.06 -28.73 -14.10
C GLU A 292 -6.16 -27.51 -15.03
N GLU A 293 -7.21 -26.68 -14.85
CA GLU A 293 -7.37 -25.43 -15.61
C GLU A 293 -6.21 -24.46 -15.35
N ILE A 294 -5.86 -24.22 -14.08
CA ILE A 294 -4.76 -23.34 -13.67
C ILE A 294 -3.41 -23.87 -14.17
N ASP A 295 -3.14 -25.16 -14.02
CA ASP A 295 -1.90 -25.79 -14.46
C ASP A 295 -1.74 -25.73 -15.98
N ALA A 296 -2.83 -25.89 -16.73
CA ALA A 296 -2.84 -25.81 -18.19
C ALA A 296 -2.46 -24.41 -18.69
N ILE A 297 -3.00 -23.34 -18.08
CA ILE A 297 -2.74 -21.95 -18.50
C ILE A 297 -1.36 -21.46 -18.05
N ILE A 298 -0.87 -21.91 -16.88
CA ILE A 298 0.52 -21.65 -16.44
C ILE A 298 1.48 -22.31 -17.42
N SER A 299 1.24 -23.58 -17.77
CA SER A 299 2.05 -24.30 -18.74
C SER A 299 1.98 -23.70 -20.16
N ALA A 300 0.89 -23.02 -20.49
CA ALA A 300 0.74 -22.28 -21.74
C ALA A 300 1.47 -20.91 -21.75
N GLY A 301 1.92 -20.43 -20.58
CA GLY A 301 2.74 -19.23 -20.44
C GLY A 301 1.96 -17.97 -20.06
N THR A 302 0.88 -18.09 -19.29
CA THR A 302 0.20 -16.94 -18.68
C THR A 302 1.05 -16.30 -17.57
N ASP A 303 1.00 -14.97 -17.43
CA ASP A 303 1.71 -14.24 -16.37
C ASP A 303 0.79 -13.87 -15.20
N TYR A 304 -0.49 -13.64 -15.50
CA TYR A 304 -1.52 -13.28 -14.52
C TYR A 304 -2.73 -14.20 -14.66
N ILE A 305 -3.31 -14.60 -13.53
CA ILE A 305 -4.53 -15.39 -13.48
C ILE A 305 -5.61 -14.58 -12.78
N MET A 306 -6.73 -14.38 -13.48
CA MET A 306 -7.88 -13.65 -12.96
C MET A 306 -8.97 -14.62 -12.49
N LEU A 307 -9.35 -14.54 -11.21
CA LEU A 307 -10.46 -15.30 -10.63
C LEU A 307 -11.77 -14.49 -10.71
N PRO A 308 -12.79 -14.93 -11.48
CA PRO A 308 -14.10 -14.29 -11.51
C PRO A 308 -15.06 -14.85 -10.47
N MET A 309 -16.16 -14.14 -10.27
CA MET A 309 -17.37 -14.60 -9.56
C MET A 309 -17.17 -15.17 -8.15
N PHE A 310 -16.04 -14.94 -7.49
CA PHE A 310 -15.85 -15.37 -6.11
C PHE A 310 -16.80 -14.62 -5.17
N GLU A 311 -17.20 -15.29 -4.11
CA GLU A 311 -18.13 -14.79 -3.11
C GLU A 311 -17.52 -14.75 -1.70
N THR A 312 -16.54 -15.61 -1.40
CA THR A 312 -15.99 -15.79 -0.05
C THR A 312 -14.47 -15.64 0.02
N ALA A 313 -13.94 -15.38 1.22
CA ALA A 313 -12.50 -15.39 1.46
C ALA A 313 -11.89 -16.80 1.33
N GLU A 314 -12.67 -17.86 1.61
CA GLU A 314 -12.23 -19.26 1.45
C GLU A 314 -11.97 -19.63 -0.01
N GLU A 315 -12.83 -19.18 -0.94
CA GLU A 315 -12.59 -19.34 -2.38
C GLU A 315 -11.33 -18.59 -2.81
N VAL A 316 -11.13 -17.37 -2.31
CA VAL A 316 -9.91 -16.60 -2.58
C VAL A 316 -8.68 -17.34 -2.05
N ASP A 317 -8.69 -17.84 -0.81
CA ASP A 317 -7.57 -18.58 -0.23
C ASP A 317 -7.28 -19.88 -0.99
N THR A 318 -8.33 -20.59 -1.41
CA THR A 318 -8.22 -21.78 -2.26
C THR A 318 -7.55 -21.44 -3.58
N PHE A 319 -8.02 -20.41 -4.28
CA PHE A 319 -7.43 -19.95 -5.53
C PHE A 319 -5.96 -19.54 -5.37
N LEU A 320 -5.64 -18.71 -4.37
CA LEU A 320 -4.27 -18.28 -4.10
C LEU A 320 -3.35 -19.45 -3.78
N SER A 321 -3.88 -20.51 -3.16
CA SER A 321 -3.14 -21.73 -2.84
C SER A 321 -2.97 -22.64 -4.06
N LEU A 322 -3.95 -22.68 -4.96
CA LEU A 322 -3.81 -23.37 -6.25
C LEU A 322 -2.77 -22.68 -7.15
N VAL A 323 -2.70 -21.35 -7.17
CA VAL A 323 -1.70 -20.63 -7.96
C VAL A 323 -0.29 -20.76 -7.35
N ASP A 324 -0.17 -20.73 -6.02
CA ASP A 324 1.08 -20.94 -5.27
C ASP A 324 2.25 -20.06 -5.75
N GLY A 325 1.96 -18.80 -6.10
CA GLY A 325 2.96 -17.83 -6.57
C GLY A 325 3.58 -18.13 -7.94
N ARG A 326 3.09 -19.14 -8.67
CA ARG A 326 3.59 -19.54 -10.00
C ARG A 326 3.21 -18.54 -11.10
N ALA A 327 2.18 -17.74 -10.85
CA ALA A 327 1.73 -16.61 -11.66
C ALA A 327 1.20 -15.52 -10.72
N LYS A 328 1.11 -14.28 -11.20
CA LYS A 328 0.46 -13.20 -10.45
C LYS A 328 -1.05 -13.39 -10.41
N THR A 329 -1.69 -12.90 -9.37
CA THR A 329 -3.10 -13.14 -9.08
C THR A 329 -3.92 -11.86 -9.21
N THR A 330 -5.08 -11.98 -9.86
CA THR A 330 -6.02 -10.86 -10.00
C THR A 330 -7.40 -11.31 -9.56
N LEU A 331 -7.98 -10.65 -8.56
CA LEU A 331 -9.35 -10.93 -8.14
C LEU A 331 -10.31 -10.02 -8.92
N LEU A 332 -11.28 -10.60 -9.62
CA LEU A 332 -12.34 -9.84 -10.27
C LEU A 332 -13.54 -9.68 -9.30
N LEU A 333 -13.53 -8.58 -8.54
CA LEU A 333 -14.56 -8.27 -7.55
C LEU A 333 -15.82 -7.80 -8.27
N GLU A 334 -16.78 -8.71 -8.44
CA GLU A 334 -17.96 -8.48 -9.29
C GLU A 334 -19.26 -9.08 -8.74
N THR A 335 -19.28 -9.56 -7.49
CA THR A 335 -20.47 -10.13 -6.85
C THR A 335 -20.92 -9.28 -5.66
N PRO A 336 -22.25 -9.15 -5.39
CA PRO A 336 -22.73 -8.50 -4.16
C PRO A 336 -22.19 -9.15 -2.88
N GLN A 337 -21.94 -10.46 -2.91
CA GLN A 337 -21.41 -11.23 -1.80
C GLN A 337 -19.96 -10.86 -1.49
N SER A 338 -19.09 -10.81 -2.50
CA SER A 338 -17.70 -10.37 -2.31
C SER A 338 -17.63 -8.92 -1.84
N LEU A 339 -18.53 -8.05 -2.29
CA LEU A 339 -18.66 -6.68 -1.79
C LEU A 339 -18.96 -6.64 -0.28
N VAL A 340 -19.93 -7.43 0.20
CA VAL A 340 -20.28 -7.48 1.63
C VAL A 340 -19.14 -8.04 2.48
N ARG A 341 -18.36 -8.99 1.93
CA ARG A 341 -17.26 -9.67 2.62
C ARG A 341 -15.88 -9.05 2.35
N ILE A 342 -15.83 -7.84 1.78
CA ILE A 342 -14.58 -7.26 1.29
C ILE A 342 -13.50 -7.12 2.37
N ASP A 343 -13.88 -6.80 3.61
CA ASP A 343 -12.90 -6.65 4.70
C ASP A 343 -12.23 -7.97 5.06
N GLU A 344 -12.98 -9.08 5.04
CA GLU A 344 -12.50 -10.44 5.27
C GLU A 344 -11.59 -10.90 4.11
N ILE A 345 -12.02 -10.68 2.87
CA ILE A 345 -11.23 -10.99 1.67
C ILE A 345 -9.88 -10.26 1.69
N LEU A 346 -9.88 -8.99 2.09
CA LEU A 346 -8.67 -8.18 2.17
C LEU A 346 -7.75 -8.56 3.33
N GLU A 347 -8.10 -9.47 4.26
CA GLU A 347 -7.15 -10.00 5.25
C GLU A 347 -6.01 -10.78 4.60
N HIS A 348 -6.25 -11.36 3.42
CA HIS A 348 -5.25 -12.10 2.63
C HIS A 348 -4.38 -11.19 1.75
N TYR A 349 -4.37 -9.87 1.98
CA TYR A 349 -3.74 -8.85 1.11
C TYR A 349 -2.28 -9.15 0.74
N GLU A 350 -1.50 -9.81 1.61
CA GLU A 350 -0.08 -10.12 1.34
C GLU A 350 0.12 -11.11 0.19
N ARG A 351 -0.93 -11.85 -0.19
CA ARG A 351 -0.92 -12.86 -1.26
C ARG A 351 -1.68 -12.41 -2.52
N ILE A 352 -2.34 -11.26 -2.49
CA ILE A 352 -3.14 -10.74 -3.61
C ILE A 352 -2.31 -9.71 -4.37
N ASP A 353 -2.01 -9.95 -5.65
CA ASP A 353 -1.25 -8.98 -6.45
C ASP A 353 -2.13 -7.82 -6.96
N GLU A 354 -3.31 -8.13 -7.49
CA GLU A 354 -4.19 -7.14 -8.14
C GLU A 354 -5.68 -7.40 -7.85
N ILE A 355 -6.50 -6.33 -7.84
CA ILE A 355 -7.98 -6.43 -7.80
C ILE A 355 -8.58 -5.61 -8.93
N HIS A 356 -9.46 -6.21 -9.73
CA HIS A 356 -10.26 -5.48 -10.73
C HIS A 356 -11.73 -5.48 -10.32
N ILE A 357 -12.39 -4.32 -10.30
CA ILE A 357 -13.81 -4.23 -9.95
C ILE A 357 -14.65 -4.41 -11.22
N GLY A 358 -15.40 -5.51 -11.29
CA GLY A 358 -16.27 -5.83 -12.42
C GLY A 358 -17.61 -5.10 -12.32
N LEU A 359 -17.77 -3.99 -13.04
CA LEU A 359 -19.00 -3.19 -12.97
C LEU A 359 -20.21 -3.91 -13.59
N ASN A 360 -19.99 -4.73 -14.62
CA ASN A 360 -21.08 -5.37 -15.35
C ASN A 360 -21.80 -6.42 -14.51
N ASP A 361 -21.10 -7.38 -13.92
CA ASP A 361 -21.79 -8.43 -13.16
C ASP A 361 -22.26 -7.91 -11.78
N LEU A 362 -21.53 -6.96 -11.20
CA LEU A 362 -21.91 -6.36 -9.92
C LEU A 362 -23.22 -5.56 -10.01
N HIS A 363 -23.42 -4.76 -11.07
CA HIS A 363 -24.66 -3.97 -11.20
C HIS A 363 -25.86 -4.88 -11.46
N LEU A 364 -25.69 -5.98 -12.20
CA LEU A 364 -26.74 -6.98 -12.41
C LEU A 364 -27.08 -7.68 -11.08
N GLY A 365 -26.08 -8.10 -10.32
CA GLY A 365 -26.27 -8.70 -8.99
C GLY A 365 -26.96 -7.75 -8.01
N MET A 366 -26.70 -6.44 -8.12
CA MET A 366 -27.35 -5.39 -7.32
C MET A 366 -28.68 -4.90 -7.90
N ARG A 367 -29.11 -5.39 -9.07
CA ARG A 367 -30.34 -4.99 -9.79
C ARG A 367 -30.40 -3.48 -10.10
N LEU A 368 -29.29 -2.91 -10.53
CA LEU A 368 -29.20 -1.54 -11.03
C LEU A 368 -29.51 -1.50 -12.54
N ASP A 369 -29.89 -0.33 -13.06
CA ASP A 369 -30.28 -0.17 -14.46
C ASP A 369 -29.08 0.02 -15.39
N PHE A 370 -27.97 0.53 -14.85
CA PHE A 370 -26.76 0.83 -15.59
C PHE A 370 -25.49 0.62 -14.76
N MET A 371 -24.48 -0.03 -15.34
CA MET A 371 -23.24 -0.42 -14.63
C MET A 371 -22.47 0.74 -13.99
N PHE A 372 -22.46 1.92 -14.63
CA PHE A 372 -21.76 3.08 -14.09
C PHE A 372 -22.52 3.76 -12.94
N GLU A 373 -23.73 3.32 -12.57
CA GLU A 373 -24.36 3.72 -11.31
C GLU A 373 -23.50 3.36 -10.09
N LEU A 374 -22.72 2.28 -10.17
CA LEU A 374 -21.76 1.90 -9.13
C LEU A 374 -20.68 2.96 -8.94
N LEU A 375 -20.23 3.58 -10.04
CA LEU A 375 -19.23 4.65 -10.03
C LEU A 375 -19.85 5.97 -9.59
N GLY A 376 -20.94 6.39 -10.23
CA GLY A 376 -21.64 7.64 -9.90
C GLY A 376 -22.24 7.65 -8.48
N GLY A 377 -22.64 6.49 -7.97
CA GLY A 377 -23.20 6.31 -6.62
C GLY A 377 -22.16 6.19 -5.50
N GLY A 378 -20.86 6.16 -5.82
CA GLY A 378 -19.77 6.15 -4.83
C GLY A 378 -19.41 4.76 -4.29
N LEU A 379 -19.95 3.67 -4.85
CA LEU A 379 -19.57 2.32 -4.44
C LEU A 379 -18.14 1.99 -4.87
N VAL A 380 -17.75 2.41 -6.07
CA VAL A 380 -16.37 2.24 -6.54
C VAL A 380 -15.41 3.08 -5.68
N ASP A 381 -15.77 4.29 -5.24
CA ASP A 381 -14.98 5.07 -4.28
C ASP A 381 -14.77 4.29 -2.96
N TYR A 382 -15.83 3.67 -2.43
CA TYR A 382 -15.76 2.88 -1.22
C TYR A 382 -14.79 1.69 -1.36
N LEU A 383 -14.90 0.93 -2.45
CA LEU A 383 -14.01 -0.20 -2.74
C LEU A 383 -12.57 0.26 -2.98
N ALA A 384 -12.37 1.28 -3.80
CA ALA A 384 -11.05 1.85 -4.10
C ALA A 384 -10.31 2.28 -2.82
N ASN A 385 -11.00 2.95 -1.89
CA ASN A 385 -10.41 3.36 -0.62
C ASN A 385 -9.99 2.17 0.25
N LYS A 386 -10.81 1.10 0.31
CA LYS A 386 -10.45 -0.12 1.06
C LYS A 386 -9.27 -0.85 0.44
N ILE A 387 -9.26 -1.02 -0.88
CA ILE A 387 -8.19 -1.72 -1.60
C ILE A 387 -6.87 -0.95 -1.48
N ARG A 388 -6.90 0.38 -1.69
CA ARG A 388 -5.72 1.24 -1.54
C ARG A 388 -5.16 1.26 -0.12
N ALA A 389 -6.00 1.19 0.90
CA ALA A 389 -5.54 1.11 2.29
C ALA A 389 -4.67 -0.12 2.58
N ARG A 390 -4.71 -1.14 1.70
CA ARG A 390 -3.85 -2.33 1.77
C ARG A 390 -2.68 -2.30 0.78
N ASN A 391 -2.49 -1.20 0.04
CA ASN A 391 -1.50 -1.07 -1.04
C ASN A 391 -1.62 -2.15 -2.12
N ILE A 392 -2.84 -2.64 -2.37
CA ILE A 392 -3.10 -3.56 -3.48
C ILE A 392 -3.39 -2.73 -4.72
N ARG A 393 -2.75 -3.10 -5.83
CA ARG A 393 -2.97 -2.48 -7.13
C ARG A 393 -4.37 -2.79 -7.64
N PHE A 394 -5.07 -1.80 -8.20
CA PHE A 394 -6.45 -2.02 -8.62
C PHE A 394 -6.89 -1.35 -9.92
N GLY A 395 -7.94 -1.89 -10.50
CA GLY A 395 -8.65 -1.37 -11.66
C GLY A 395 -10.17 -1.47 -11.50
N PHE A 396 -10.92 -0.87 -12.42
CA PHE A 396 -12.37 -1.08 -12.48
C PHE A 396 -12.92 -0.98 -13.90
N GLY A 397 -14.00 -1.72 -14.16
CA GLY A 397 -14.79 -1.59 -15.37
C GLY A 397 -14.00 -1.75 -16.68
N GLY A 398 -14.56 -1.16 -17.74
CA GLY A 398 -13.89 -1.01 -19.00
C GLY A 398 -14.13 0.36 -19.61
N ILE A 399 -13.28 0.72 -20.57
CA ILE A 399 -13.29 2.03 -21.22
C ILE A 399 -13.43 1.91 -22.72
N SER A 400 -14.19 2.81 -23.32
CA SER A 400 -14.45 2.90 -24.75
C SER A 400 -13.61 3.97 -25.44
N ARG A 401 -13.81 4.14 -26.74
CA ARG A 401 -13.14 5.18 -27.53
C ARG A 401 -13.65 6.57 -27.15
N ILE A 402 -12.74 7.53 -27.11
CA ILE A 402 -13.09 8.93 -26.88
C ILE A 402 -13.89 9.46 -28.07
N GLY A 403 -15.01 10.14 -27.79
CA GLY A 403 -15.93 10.64 -28.80
C GLY A 403 -17.00 9.63 -29.24
N GLY A 404 -17.05 8.44 -28.61
CA GLY A 404 -18.17 7.52 -28.74
C GLY A 404 -19.48 8.10 -28.17
N ASN A 405 -20.62 7.67 -28.72
CA ASN A 405 -21.95 8.09 -28.24
C ASN A 405 -22.40 7.19 -27.09
N GLU A 406 -21.75 7.32 -25.94
CA GLU A 406 -22.00 6.49 -24.77
C GLU A 406 -22.55 7.30 -23.59
N ALA A 407 -23.39 6.65 -22.80
CA ALA A 407 -23.99 7.22 -21.59
C ALA A 407 -22.95 7.64 -20.53
N ALA A 408 -21.82 6.92 -20.49
CA ALA A 408 -20.66 7.23 -19.68
C ALA A 408 -19.49 7.53 -20.63
N PRO A 409 -19.26 8.81 -21.00
CA PRO A 409 -18.20 9.17 -21.93
C PRO A 409 -16.81 8.72 -21.44
N ALA A 410 -16.04 8.08 -22.34
CA ALA A 410 -14.72 7.53 -22.01
C ALA A 410 -13.77 8.52 -21.35
N ASN A 411 -13.79 9.79 -21.77
CA ASN A 411 -12.97 10.84 -21.16
C ASN A 411 -13.34 11.08 -19.69
N LEU A 412 -14.63 11.11 -19.36
CA LEU A 412 -15.09 11.30 -17.99
C LEU A 412 -14.76 10.08 -17.11
N VAL A 413 -14.88 8.87 -17.67
CA VAL A 413 -14.49 7.62 -17.00
C VAL A 413 -12.98 7.58 -16.74
N MET A 414 -12.16 8.03 -17.70
CA MET A 414 -10.70 8.16 -17.50
C MET A 414 -10.37 9.10 -16.34
N GLY A 415 -11.08 10.23 -16.24
CA GLY A 415 -10.92 11.15 -15.10
C GLY A 415 -11.19 10.48 -13.75
N GLU A 416 -12.16 9.55 -13.68
CA GLU A 416 -12.42 8.79 -12.45
C GLU A 416 -11.34 7.75 -12.14
N HIS A 417 -10.75 7.12 -13.16
CA HIS A 417 -9.60 6.25 -12.93
C HIS A 417 -8.45 7.02 -12.27
N VAL A 418 -8.12 8.20 -12.79
CA VAL A 418 -7.08 9.06 -12.21
C VAL A 418 -7.48 9.53 -10.80
N ARG A 419 -8.71 10.03 -10.61
CA ARG A 419 -9.21 10.52 -9.31
C ARG A 419 -9.15 9.46 -8.22
N LEU A 420 -9.50 8.22 -8.55
CA LEU A 420 -9.56 7.12 -7.59
C LEU A 420 -8.19 6.45 -7.37
N GLY A 421 -7.18 6.76 -8.18
CA GLY A 421 -5.88 6.11 -8.15
C GLY A 421 -5.90 4.70 -8.74
N SER A 422 -6.80 4.44 -9.70
CA SER A 422 -6.86 3.20 -10.45
C SER A 422 -5.65 3.09 -11.38
N GLU A 423 -5.07 1.89 -11.47
CA GLU A 423 -3.83 1.63 -12.20
C GLU A 423 -4.01 0.73 -13.42
N MET A 424 -5.20 0.15 -13.62
CA MET A 424 -5.51 -0.66 -14.81
C MET A 424 -6.96 -0.50 -15.27
N VAL A 425 -7.18 -0.70 -16.57
CA VAL A 425 -8.52 -0.67 -17.18
C VAL A 425 -8.60 -1.61 -18.38
N ILE A 426 -9.77 -2.21 -18.58
CA ILE A 426 -10.05 -3.07 -19.73
C ILE A 426 -10.56 -2.22 -20.89
N LEU A 427 -9.91 -2.27 -22.03
CA LEU A 427 -10.42 -1.67 -23.26
C LEU A 427 -11.65 -2.47 -23.75
N SER A 428 -12.73 -1.74 -23.99
CA SER A 428 -14.00 -2.32 -24.41
C SER A 428 -13.97 -2.82 -25.85
N ARG A 429 -15.06 -3.46 -26.27
CA ARG A 429 -15.21 -4.03 -27.63
C ARG A 429 -15.17 -2.99 -28.74
N SER A 430 -15.39 -1.71 -28.44
CA SER A 430 -15.29 -0.63 -29.42
C SER A 430 -13.91 -0.55 -30.08
N PHE A 431 -12.88 -1.15 -29.49
CA PHE A 431 -11.52 -1.25 -30.04
C PHE A 431 -11.32 -2.46 -30.99
N HIS A 432 -12.33 -3.32 -31.17
CA HIS A 432 -12.29 -4.41 -32.15
C HIS A 432 -12.94 -3.99 -33.48
N GLN A 433 -12.19 -4.16 -34.59
CA GLN A 433 -12.59 -3.71 -35.92
C GLN A 433 -13.94 -4.30 -36.40
N GLN A 434 -14.25 -5.55 -36.05
CA GLN A 434 -15.54 -6.19 -36.41
C GLN A 434 -16.75 -5.59 -35.65
N ALA A 435 -16.54 -5.06 -34.45
CA ALA A 435 -17.58 -4.39 -33.67
C ALA A 435 -17.84 -2.97 -34.23
N ALA A 436 -16.77 -2.25 -34.61
CA ALA A 436 -16.88 -0.93 -35.25
C ALA A 436 -17.70 -0.98 -36.56
N ILE A 437 -17.53 -2.04 -37.37
CA ILE A 437 -18.32 -2.27 -38.59
C ILE A 437 -19.81 -2.52 -38.28
N ARG A 438 -20.14 -3.24 -37.20
CA ARG A 438 -21.54 -3.50 -36.79
C ARG A 438 -22.24 -2.27 -36.22
N GLU A 439 -21.49 -1.34 -35.63
CA GLU A 439 -21.99 -0.08 -35.07
C GLU A 439 -22.05 1.06 -36.10
N GLY A 440 -21.81 0.77 -37.39
CA GLY A 440 -21.88 1.76 -38.47
C GLY A 440 -20.77 2.82 -38.42
N GLN A 441 -19.65 2.51 -37.76
CA GLN A 441 -18.48 3.40 -37.68
C GLN A 441 -17.38 3.01 -38.67
N ASP A 442 -16.51 3.98 -38.93
CA ASP A 442 -15.53 4.07 -40.02
C ASP A 442 -14.77 2.76 -40.35
N THR A 443 -14.61 2.49 -41.64
CA THR A 443 -14.05 1.23 -42.18
C THR A 443 -12.55 1.02 -41.92
N HIS A 444 -11.87 2.03 -41.37
CA HIS A 444 -10.46 1.99 -40.96
C HIS A 444 -10.31 2.44 -39.50
N LEU A 445 -10.43 1.51 -38.56
CA LEU A 445 -10.09 1.77 -37.15
C LEU A 445 -8.56 1.86 -37.01
N ASP A 446 -8.04 3.06 -36.74
CA ASP A 446 -6.64 3.27 -36.37
C ASP A 446 -6.46 3.08 -34.86
N ILE A 447 -6.09 1.86 -34.46
CA ILE A 447 -5.89 1.48 -33.05
C ILE A 447 -4.86 2.40 -32.37
N ALA A 448 -3.77 2.75 -33.05
CA ALA A 448 -2.71 3.57 -32.46
C ALA A 448 -3.22 4.97 -32.10
N SER A 449 -3.99 5.59 -33.02
CA SER A 449 -4.62 6.89 -32.78
C SER A 449 -5.62 6.85 -31.62
N GLU A 450 -6.45 5.80 -31.54
CA GLU A 450 -7.43 5.68 -30.44
C GLU A 450 -6.79 5.45 -29.07
N ILE A 451 -5.71 4.65 -29.00
CA ILE A 451 -4.93 4.49 -27.76
C ILE A 451 -4.22 5.79 -27.38
N GLN A 452 -3.68 6.53 -28.35
CA GLN A 452 -3.04 7.81 -28.10
C GLN A 452 -4.02 8.82 -27.49
N LYS A 453 -5.26 8.90 -27.99
CA LYS A 453 -6.31 9.76 -27.39
C LYS A 453 -6.55 9.44 -25.92
N LEU A 454 -6.61 8.15 -25.56
CA LEU A 454 -6.75 7.74 -24.15
C LEU A 454 -5.54 8.15 -23.31
N ARG A 455 -4.32 8.01 -23.82
CA ARG A 455 -3.09 8.44 -23.13
C ARG A 455 -3.01 9.94 -22.93
N GLU A 456 -3.38 10.72 -23.93
CA GLU A 456 -3.45 12.19 -23.82
C GLU A 456 -4.49 12.62 -22.79
N CYS A 457 -5.65 11.95 -22.78
CA CYS A 457 -6.68 12.19 -21.78
C CYS A 457 -6.22 11.83 -20.36
N GLU A 458 -5.57 10.68 -20.18
CA GLU A 458 -4.97 10.27 -18.91
C GLU A 458 -3.96 11.32 -18.41
N ARG A 459 -3.02 11.75 -19.27
CA ARG A 459 -2.01 12.76 -18.93
C ARG A 459 -2.65 14.10 -18.57
N ALA A 460 -3.73 14.49 -19.25
CA ALA A 460 -4.45 15.72 -18.92
C ALA A 460 -5.03 15.64 -17.50
N TYR A 461 -5.70 14.54 -17.14
CA TYR A 461 -6.26 14.37 -15.79
C TYR A 461 -5.20 14.20 -14.70
N ARG A 462 -4.06 13.55 -14.97
CA ARG A 462 -2.96 13.45 -14.00
C ARG A 462 -2.36 14.81 -13.64
N ASN A 463 -2.43 15.77 -14.55
CA ASN A 463 -1.99 17.15 -14.33
C ASN A 463 -3.12 18.07 -13.85
N ALA A 464 -4.35 17.56 -13.72
CA ALA A 464 -5.49 18.33 -13.27
C ALA A 464 -5.47 18.55 -11.75
N SER A 465 -6.00 19.68 -11.32
CA SER A 465 -6.23 20.00 -9.92
C SER A 465 -7.32 19.12 -9.30
N ALA A 466 -7.35 19.04 -7.97
CA ALA A 466 -8.41 18.33 -7.25
C ALA A 466 -9.81 18.88 -7.57
N GLU A 467 -9.92 20.19 -7.84
CA GLU A 467 -11.19 20.83 -8.22
C GLU A 467 -11.66 20.38 -9.62
N GLU A 468 -10.75 20.28 -10.58
CA GLU A 468 -11.05 19.78 -11.92
C GLU A 468 -11.47 18.30 -11.91
N LEU A 469 -10.84 17.48 -11.08
CA LEU A 469 -11.24 16.07 -10.89
C LEU A 469 -12.61 15.94 -10.23
N GLU A 470 -12.96 16.80 -9.27
CA GLU A 470 -14.30 16.79 -8.68
C GLU A 470 -15.37 17.34 -9.65
N HIS A 471 -15.00 18.30 -10.50
CA HIS A 471 -15.85 18.76 -11.59
C HIS A 471 -16.14 17.62 -12.58
N ASN A 472 -15.11 16.87 -12.99
CA ASN A 472 -15.24 15.68 -13.83
C ASN A 472 -16.23 14.67 -13.24
N ARG A 473 -16.07 14.35 -11.94
CA ARG A 473 -16.97 13.45 -11.21
C ARG A 473 -18.42 13.93 -11.28
N SER A 474 -18.64 15.22 -11.03
CA SER A 474 -19.97 15.83 -11.08
C SER A 474 -20.62 15.73 -12.47
N GLN A 475 -19.84 15.95 -13.53
CA GLN A 475 -20.30 15.80 -14.91
C GLN A 475 -20.66 14.35 -15.22
N LEU A 476 -19.84 13.37 -14.81
CA LEU A 476 -20.11 11.96 -15.02
C LEU A 476 -21.39 11.53 -14.29
N GLN A 477 -21.55 11.92 -13.03
CA GLN A 477 -22.76 11.66 -12.25
C GLN A 477 -24.01 12.21 -12.93
N GLN A 478 -23.93 13.40 -13.51
CA GLN A 478 -25.04 13.99 -14.24
C GLN A 478 -25.40 13.18 -15.50
N SER A 479 -24.39 12.77 -16.29
CA SER A 479 -24.59 11.93 -17.48
C SER A 479 -25.26 10.60 -17.14
N ILE A 480 -24.79 9.93 -16.07
CA ILE A 480 -25.37 8.69 -15.56
C ILE A 480 -26.83 8.89 -15.15
N ARG A 481 -27.13 9.94 -14.36
CA ARG A 481 -28.49 10.24 -13.91
C ARG A 481 -29.46 10.48 -15.07
N VAL A 482 -29.03 11.24 -16.09
CA VAL A 482 -29.83 11.50 -17.28
C VAL A 482 -30.13 10.20 -18.03
N PHE A 483 -29.12 9.35 -18.22
CA PHE A 483 -29.28 8.08 -18.91
C PHE A 483 -30.20 7.11 -18.17
N VAL A 484 -30.01 6.93 -16.86
CA VAL A 484 -30.83 6.04 -16.03
C VAL A 484 -32.27 6.51 -16.00
N LYS A 485 -32.50 7.83 -15.87
CA LYS A 485 -33.85 8.40 -15.93
C LYS A 485 -34.53 8.07 -17.26
N HIS A 486 -33.86 8.34 -18.39
CA HIS A 486 -34.40 8.06 -19.71
C HIS A 486 -34.73 6.56 -19.89
N ARG A 487 -33.83 5.67 -19.44
CA ARG A 487 -34.03 4.22 -19.51
C ARG A 487 -35.25 3.75 -18.71
N ARG A 488 -35.45 4.29 -17.50
CA ARG A 488 -36.64 4.00 -16.67
C ARG A 488 -37.91 4.51 -17.34
N ASP A 489 -37.90 5.73 -17.87
CA ASP A 489 -39.06 6.34 -18.53
C ASP A 489 -39.50 5.51 -19.77
N THR A 490 -38.55 5.05 -20.60
CA THR A 490 -38.84 4.20 -21.77
C THR A 490 -39.32 2.79 -21.39
N SER A 491 -38.88 2.26 -20.25
CA SER A 491 -39.32 0.95 -19.75
C SER A 491 -40.78 0.99 -19.24
N VAL A 492 -41.25 2.15 -18.79
CA VAL A 492 -42.64 2.37 -18.33
C VAL A 492 -43.61 2.58 -19.51
N GLU A 493 -43.14 3.12 -20.63
CA GLU A 493 -43.97 3.28 -21.85
C GLU A 493 -44.19 1.97 -22.63
N THR A 494 -43.38 0.94 -22.36
CA THR A 494 -43.41 -0.35 -23.06
C THR A 494 -43.97 -1.51 -22.23
N ALA A 495 -44.36 -1.26 -20.97
CA ALA A 495 -45.02 -2.19 -20.06
C ALA A 495 -46.49 -1.81 -19.88
#